data_AF-A0AAJ1WHB1-F1
#
_entry.id   AF-A0AAJ1WHB1-F1
#
_cell.length_a   1.000
_cell.length_b   1.000
_cell.length_c   1.000
_cell.angle_alpha   90.00
_cell.angle_beta   90.00
_cell.angle_gamma   90.00
#
_symmetry.space_group_name_H-M   'P 1'
#
loop_
_entity.id
_entity.type
_entity.pdbx_description
1 polymer ?
#
loop_
_entity_poly.entity_id
_entity_poly.type
_entity_poly.pdbx_seq_one_letter_code
_entity_poly.pdbx_strand_id
1 'polypeptide(L)'
;MNARYLMDEHEAMRLLTINRGRRERLAAWGVVDSWRTVSAEQLAAMTGSHLYLNSASSNVAASISLHLLDVGTYSAPEVSEAVLNRNCLYRPSNTETFDKLIAPELTWPEWISVTGGYPWSGGGQHDRHNLLSTELALRAAEYLPIGAVLGEKFSSVDLLAGSGLGKKVKNPDNRRADGTIVRTDGMRIAYELTATASKSLENKVRRWAQLLSERPLETSGLTILFIAAPHPDRPKDRAGDPRHEIYRRVASVLKEFPGTSTDSPAARIGIAAWDEWFPARHELSEDFFCLTANFALKNVPGPGKWVKRSLLDEYQFTAWETFDATAVVDHAPLLAATPHWMRAEDRTHLIPSPMERSGFPTPVPGPARPELSRNRPLGHGTGSAGDARLPSRLRL
;
A
#
# COMPACT_ATOMS: atom_id res chain seq x y z
N MET A 1 3.77 -31.42 6.52
CA MET A 1 3.00 -30.47 5.69
C MET A 1 1.55 -30.52 6.17
N ASN A 2 0.90 -29.37 6.40
CA ASN A 2 -0.48 -29.34 6.92
C ASN A 2 -1.44 -29.89 5.86
N ALA A 3 -2.22 -30.93 6.18
CA ALA A 3 -3.14 -31.58 5.23
C ALA A 3 -4.17 -30.61 4.63
N ARG A 4 -4.49 -29.52 5.34
CA ARG A 4 -5.36 -28.46 4.81
C ARG A 4 -4.77 -27.70 3.63
N TYR A 5 -3.46 -27.79 3.38
CA TYR A 5 -2.82 -27.16 2.21
C TYR A 5 -2.85 -28.05 0.97
N LEU A 6 -3.41 -29.26 1.07
CA LEU A 6 -3.48 -30.24 -0.01
C LEU A 6 -4.90 -30.35 -0.59
N MET A 7 -5.58 -29.21 -0.75
CA MET A 7 -6.87 -29.15 -1.46
C MET A 7 -6.62 -29.30 -2.97
N ASP A 8 -7.54 -29.96 -3.66
CA ASP A 8 -7.57 -29.88 -5.12
C ASP A 8 -8.05 -28.50 -5.60
N GLU A 9 -7.82 -28.19 -6.87
CA GLU A 9 -8.17 -26.89 -7.45
C GLU A 9 -9.66 -26.57 -7.32
N HIS A 10 -10.53 -27.56 -7.50
CA HIS A 10 -11.98 -27.37 -7.47
C HIS A 10 -12.47 -27.08 -6.05
N GLU A 11 -11.96 -27.82 -5.05
CA GLU A 11 -12.23 -27.56 -3.63
C GLU A 11 -11.75 -26.17 -3.22
N ALA A 12 -10.52 -25.80 -3.59
CA ALA A 12 -9.96 -24.51 -3.25
C ALA A 12 -10.72 -23.35 -3.93
N MET A 13 -11.03 -23.48 -5.22
CA MET A 13 -11.81 -22.48 -5.95
C MET A 13 -13.22 -22.32 -5.40
N ARG A 14 -13.89 -23.40 -4.98
CA ARG A 14 -15.17 -23.31 -4.28
C ARG A 14 -15.06 -22.45 -3.03
N LEU A 15 -14.02 -22.66 -2.21
CA LEU A 15 -13.81 -21.88 -0.98
C LEU A 15 -13.46 -20.41 -1.24
N LEU A 16 -12.77 -20.09 -2.33
CA LEU A 16 -12.36 -18.71 -2.64
C LEU A 16 -13.46 -17.91 -3.36
N THR A 17 -14.39 -18.58 -4.03
CA THR A 17 -15.46 -17.93 -4.82
C THR A 17 -16.78 -17.73 -4.08
N ILE A 18 -17.06 -18.46 -2.98
CA ILE A 18 -18.30 -18.29 -2.19
C ILE A 18 -18.53 -16.85 -1.72
N ASN A 19 -19.77 -16.38 -1.59
CA ASN A 19 -20.01 -15.01 -1.13
C ASN A 19 -19.68 -14.78 0.36
N ARG A 20 -19.73 -15.82 1.19
CA ARG A 20 -19.40 -15.73 2.62
C ARG A 20 -17.91 -15.41 2.80
N GLY A 21 -17.61 -14.37 3.59
CA GLY A 21 -16.25 -13.94 3.89
C GLY A 21 -15.52 -13.28 2.71
N ARG A 22 -16.26 -12.87 1.67
CA ARG A 22 -15.67 -12.35 0.43
C ARG A 22 -14.97 -11.01 0.65
N ARG A 23 -15.55 -10.11 1.45
CA ARG A 23 -14.95 -8.81 1.78
C ARG A 23 -13.56 -9.00 2.42
N GLU A 24 -13.45 -9.90 3.38
CA GLU A 24 -12.21 -10.20 4.08
C GLU A 24 -11.18 -10.83 3.14
N ARG A 25 -11.61 -11.75 2.25
CA ARG A 25 -10.72 -12.33 1.23
C ARG A 25 -10.19 -11.31 0.24
N LEU A 26 -11.04 -10.45 -0.30
CA LEU A 26 -10.62 -9.37 -1.20
C LEU A 26 -9.65 -8.43 -0.48
N ALA A 27 -9.93 -8.08 0.78
CA ALA A 27 -9.02 -7.30 1.60
C ALA A 27 -7.67 -7.99 1.78
N ALA A 28 -7.65 -9.28 2.09
CA ALA A 28 -6.39 -10.01 2.25
C ALA A 28 -5.57 -10.04 0.97
N TRP A 29 -6.19 -10.29 -0.19
CA TRP A 29 -5.53 -10.23 -1.48
C TRP A 29 -5.01 -8.84 -1.81
N GLY A 30 -5.79 -7.78 -1.54
CA GLY A 30 -5.33 -6.41 -1.75
C GLY A 30 -4.16 -6.04 -0.84
N VAL A 31 -4.19 -6.48 0.43
CA VAL A 31 -3.10 -6.22 1.37
C VAL A 31 -1.80 -6.86 0.89
N VAL A 32 -1.78 -8.15 0.57
CA VAL A 32 -0.56 -8.84 0.14
C VAL A 32 -0.06 -8.36 -1.23
N ASP A 33 -0.95 -7.95 -2.13
CA ASP A 33 -0.57 -7.36 -3.42
C ASP A 33 0.03 -5.95 -3.27
N SER A 34 -0.47 -5.18 -2.29
CA SER A 34 -0.02 -3.82 -2.03
C SER A 34 1.26 -3.75 -1.19
N TRP A 35 1.29 -4.51 -0.10
CA TRP A 35 2.31 -4.48 0.96
C TRP A 35 3.33 -5.63 0.87
N ARG A 36 3.13 -6.55 -0.10
CA ARG A 36 4.00 -7.70 -0.36
C ARG A 36 3.98 -8.71 0.79
N THR A 37 4.97 -8.64 1.68
CA THR A 37 5.13 -9.56 2.79
C THR A 37 4.60 -8.92 4.07
N VAL A 38 3.60 -9.54 4.68
CA VAL A 38 2.97 -9.08 5.93
C VAL A 38 2.95 -10.20 6.95
N SER A 39 3.00 -9.86 8.24
CA SER A 39 2.75 -10.84 9.30
C SER A 39 1.27 -11.19 9.39
N ALA A 40 0.95 -12.29 10.07
CA ALA A 40 -0.42 -12.66 10.35
C ALA A 40 -1.16 -11.60 11.18
N GLU A 41 -0.47 -10.96 12.13
CA GLU A 41 -1.02 -9.88 12.94
C GLU A 41 -1.30 -8.63 12.08
N GLN A 42 -0.38 -8.28 11.17
CA GLN A 42 -0.55 -7.16 10.25
C GLN A 42 -1.68 -7.40 9.25
N LEU A 43 -1.79 -8.61 8.70
CA LEU A 43 -2.90 -8.98 7.82
C LEU A 43 -4.23 -8.94 8.56
N ALA A 44 -4.28 -9.44 9.80
CA ALA A 44 -5.47 -9.37 10.64
C ALA A 44 -5.85 -7.92 10.96
N ALA A 45 -4.90 -7.07 11.32
CA ALA A 45 -5.12 -5.65 11.59
C ALA A 45 -5.63 -4.90 10.35
N MET A 46 -4.95 -5.06 9.22
CA MET A 46 -5.34 -4.43 7.96
C MET A 46 -6.76 -4.84 7.52
N THR A 47 -7.09 -6.13 7.64
CA THR A 47 -8.37 -6.68 7.15
C THR A 47 -9.51 -6.55 8.15
N GLY A 48 -9.22 -6.43 9.45
CA GLY A 48 -10.19 -6.50 10.54
C GLY A 48 -10.63 -7.94 10.85
N SER A 49 -9.89 -8.96 10.39
CA SER A 49 -10.29 -10.36 10.51
C SER A 49 -9.25 -11.22 11.23
N HIS A 50 -9.63 -11.74 12.40
CA HIS A 50 -8.79 -12.65 13.18
C HIS A 50 -8.54 -14.01 12.49
N LEU A 51 -9.30 -14.36 11.43
CA LEU A 51 -9.10 -15.60 10.69
C LEU A 51 -7.68 -15.72 10.12
N TYR A 52 -7.04 -14.60 9.82
CA TYR A 52 -5.69 -14.54 9.27
C TYR A 52 -4.59 -14.81 10.31
N LEU A 53 -4.91 -14.85 11.61
CA LEU A 53 -4.00 -15.33 12.66
C LEU A 53 -3.78 -16.85 12.62
N ASN A 54 -4.59 -17.56 11.82
CA ASN A 54 -4.48 -18.99 11.63
C ASN A 54 -4.30 -19.31 10.14
N SER A 55 -3.09 -19.72 9.76
CA SER A 55 -2.77 -20.12 8.39
C SER A 55 -3.53 -21.37 7.93
N ALA A 56 -4.06 -22.17 8.85
CA ALA A 56 -4.91 -23.31 8.55
C ALA A 56 -6.41 -22.94 8.37
N SER A 57 -6.77 -21.66 8.42
CA SER A 57 -8.12 -21.21 8.08
C SER A 57 -8.43 -21.47 6.61
N SER A 58 -9.67 -21.84 6.27
CA SER A 58 -10.04 -22.31 4.93
C SER A 58 -9.67 -21.33 3.81
N ASN A 59 -9.81 -20.02 4.03
CA ASN A 59 -9.48 -19.00 3.04
C ASN A 59 -7.97 -18.94 2.76
N VAL A 60 -7.14 -19.01 3.81
CA VAL A 60 -5.68 -18.96 3.69
C VAL A 60 -5.17 -20.28 3.10
N ALA A 61 -5.64 -21.41 3.63
CA ALA A 61 -5.29 -22.74 3.17
C ALA A 61 -5.62 -22.93 1.67
N ALA A 62 -6.82 -22.54 1.22
CA ALA A 62 -7.19 -22.59 -0.20
C ALA A 62 -6.33 -21.68 -1.07
N SER A 63 -5.96 -20.50 -0.58
CA SER A 63 -5.05 -19.59 -1.31
C SER A 63 -3.65 -20.19 -1.43
N ILE A 64 -3.17 -20.91 -0.41
CA ILE A 64 -1.88 -21.62 -0.46
C ILE A 64 -1.96 -22.81 -1.43
N SER A 65 -3.04 -23.60 -1.38
CA SER A 65 -3.24 -24.76 -2.27
C SER A 65 -3.27 -24.39 -3.75
N LEU A 66 -3.79 -23.21 -4.11
CA LEU A 66 -3.76 -22.70 -5.48
C LEU A 66 -2.44 -22.02 -5.87
N HIS A 67 -1.45 -21.97 -4.98
CA HIS A 67 -0.24 -21.16 -5.17
C HIS A 67 -0.56 -19.68 -5.45
N LEU A 68 -1.57 -19.15 -4.78
CA LEU A 68 -1.87 -17.71 -4.79
C LEU A 68 -1.04 -16.97 -3.72
N LEU A 69 -0.85 -17.60 -2.56
CA LEU A 69 -0.06 -17.08 -1.44
C LEU A 69 1.01 -18.06 -1.01
N ASP A 70 2.19 -17.54 -0.70
CA ASP A 70 3.21 -18.27 0.03
C ASP A 70 3.04 -18.01 1.53
N VAL A 71 3.33 -19.05 2.33
CA VAL A 71 3.36 -18.95 3.79
C VAL A 71 4.77 -19.20 4.30
N GLY A 72 5.26 -18.30 5.15
CA GLY A 72 6.55 -18.40 5.81
C GLY A 72 6.42 -18.25 7.31
N THR A 73 7.52 -18.44 8.02
CA THR A 73 7.63 -18.17 9.46
C THR A 73 8.97 -17.52 9.76
N TYR A 74 9.02 -16.55 10.67
CA TYR A 74 10.31 -16.11 11.21
C TYR A 74 10.77 -17.02 12.36
N SER A 75 12.08 -17.23 12.47
CA SER A 75 12.68 -17.98 13.58
C SER A 75 12.54 -17.19 14.88
N ALA A 76 11.58 -17.55 15.72
CA ALA A 76 11.49 -17.06 17.09
C ALA A 76 12.08 -18.13 18.04
N PRO A 77 13.04 -17.79 18.91
CA PRO A 77 13.69 -18.78 19.78
C PRO A 77 12.74 -19.54 20.72
N GLU A 78 11.56 -19.02 21.07
CA GLU A 78 10.66 -19.67 22.03
C GLU A 78 9.19 -19.30 21.76
N VAL A 79 8.49 -20.05 20.89
CA VAL A 79 7.02 -20.18 20.98
C VAL A 79 6.64 -21.61 20.61
N SER A 80 6.82 -22.52 21.56
CA SER A 80 6.16 -23.82 21.55
C SER A 80 4.70 -23.59 21.98
N GLU A 81 3.73 -24.12 21.23
CA GLU A 81 2.34 -24.34 21.66
C GLU A 81 1.34 -23.17 21.71
N ALA A 82 1.37 -22.19 20.79
CA ALA A 82 0.22 -21.29 20.62
C ALA A 82 -0.74 -21.78 19.51
N VAL A 83 -2.04 -21.88 19.84
CA VAL A 83 -3.16 -22.15 18.90
C VAL A 83 -3.25 -21.08 17.77
N LEU A 84 -2.66 -19.91 18.00
CA LEU A 84 -2.54 -18.82 17.03
C LEU A 84 -1.11 -18.77 16.50
N ASN A 85 -0.94 -18.94 15.19
CA ASN A 85 0.38 -18.92 14.55
C ASN A 85 0.80 -17.49 14.24
N ARG A 86 1.10 -16.72 15.29
CA ARG A 86 1.48 -15.29 15.20
C ARG A 86 2.79 -15.08 14.43
N ASN A 87 3.65 -16.10 14.39
CA ASN A 87 4.94 -16.05 13.69
C ASN A 87 4.82 -16.28 12.17
N CYS A 88 3.59 -16.38 11.67
CA CYS A 88 3.31 -16.63 10.27
C CYS A 88 3.44 -15.36 9.43
N LEU A 89 4.03 -15.50 8.26
CA LEU A 89 4.17 -14.47 7.24
C LEU A 89 3.38 -14.90 5.99
N TYR A 90 2.75 -13.93 5.35
CA TYR A 90 2.02 -14.11 4.10
C TYR A 90 2.60 -13.19 3.04
N ARG A 91 2.72 -13.72 1.81
CA ARG A 91 3.09 -12.92 0.65
C ARG A 91 2.40 -13.47 -0.61
N PRO A 92 2.24 -12.66 -1.68
CA PRO A 92 1.79 -13.18 -2.95
C PRO A 92 2.80 -14.18 -3.51
N SER A 93 2.33 -15.33 -3.99
CA SER A 93 3.17 -16.26 -4.74
C SER A 93 3.55 -15.68 -6.10
N ASN A 94 4.70 -16.07 -6.64
CA ASN A 94 5.15 -15.66 -7.97
C ASN A 94 4.61 -16.60 -9.07
N THR A 95 3.28 -16.66 -9.20
CA THR A 95 2.56 -17.50 -10.17
C THR A 95 1.51 -16.67 -10.93
N GLU A 96 0.96 -17.25 -11.99
CA GLU A 96 -0.15 -16.65 -12.76
C GLU A 96 -1.53 -17.03 -12.19
N THR A 97 -1.59 -17.65 -11.01
CA THR A 97 -2.84 -18.14 -10.40
C THR A 97 -3.87 -17.03 -10.24
N PHE A 98 -3.45 -15.83 -9.80
CA PHE A 98 -4.38 -14.72 -9.65
C PHE A 98 -5.05 -14.38 -10.97
N ASP A 99 -4.26 -14.15 -12.03
CA ASP A 99 -4.78 -13.72 -13.33
C ASP A 99 -5.59 -14.82 -14.02
N LYS A 100 -5.21 -16.09 -13.86
CA LYS A 100 -5.87 -17.22 -14.52
C LYS A 100 -7.13 -17.71 -13.81
N LEU A 101 -7.13 -17.73 -12.47
CA LEU A 101 -8.20 -18.37 -11.69
C LEU A 101 -9.02 -17.38 -10.88
N ILE A 102 -8.39 -16.35 -10.29
CA ILE A 102 -9.08 -15.44 -9.36
C ILE A 102 -9.70 -14.25 -10.09
N ALA A 103 -8.94 -13.55 -10.92
CA ALA A 103 -9.38 -12.36 -11.64
C ALA A 103 -10.65 -12.59 -12.48
N PRO A 104 -10.83 -13.74 -13.18
CA PRO A 104 -12.07 -14.03 -13.92
C PRO A 104 -13.31 -14.16 -13.02
N GLU A 105 -13.13 -14.45 -11.73
CA GLU A 105 -14.20 -14.58 -10.75
C GLU A 105 -14.46 -13.27 -9.97
N LEU A 106 -13.71 -12.21 -10.28
CA LEU A 106 -13.94 -10.87 -9.75
C LEU A 106 -14.84 -10.07 -10.68
N THR A 107 -15.77 -9.32 -10.09
CA THR A 107 -16.38 -8.19 -10.81
C THR A 107 -15.33 -7.09 -10.99
N TRP A 108 -15.50 -6.22 -11.97
CA TRP A 108 -14.56 -5.12 -12.21
C TRP A 108 -14.31 -4.24 -10.96
N PRO A 109 -15.32 -3.87 -10.14
CA PRO A 109 -15.07 -3.14 -8.89
C PRO A 109 -14.27 -3.93 -7.86
N GLU A 110 -14.49 -5.24 -7.75
CA GLU A 110 -13.71 -6.09 -6.85
C GLU A 110 -12.27 -6.19 -7.33
N TRP A 111 -12.05 -6.31 -8.63
CA TRP A 111 -10.71 -6.31 -9.21
C TRP A 111 -9.99 -4.98 -8.93
N ILE A 112 -10.64 -3.83 -9.16
CA ILE A 112 -10.07 -2.52 -8.82
C ILE A 112 -9.81 -2.39 -7.31
N SER A 113 -10.74 -2.84 -6.46
CA SER A 113 -10.54 -2.76 -5.02
C SER A 113 -9.33 -3.58 -4.58
N VAL A 114 -9.12 -4.76 -5.14
CA VAL A 114 -7.95 -5.61 -4.84
C VAL A 114 -6.66 -5.03 -5.40
N THR A 115 -6.67 -4.62 -6.67
CA THR A 115 -5.43 -4.35 -7.41
C THR A 115 -5.13 -2.86 -7.63
N GLY A 116 -6.07 -1.99 -7.31
CA GLY A 116 -6.07 -0.56 -7.66
C GLY A 116 -6.01 -0.29 -9.16
N GLY A 117 -6.40 -1.26 -10.01
CA GLY A 117 -6.33 -1.13 -11.46
C GLY A 117 -4.98 -1.53 -12.09
N TYR A 118 -4.05 -2.07 -11.29
CA TYR A 118 -2.71 -2.46 -11.75
C TYR A 118 -2.53 -3.99 -11.75
N PRO A 119 -1.66 -4.56 -12.60
CA PRO A 119 -1.40 -6.00 -12.60
C PRO A 119 -1.05 -6.55 -11.22
N TRP A 120 -1.51 -7.77 -10.92
CA TRP A 120 -1.07 -8.51 -9.73
C TRP A 120 0.43 -8.75 -9.80
N SER A 121 1.14 -8.63 -8.68
CA SER A 121 2.58 -8.89 -8.70
C SER A 121 3.11 -9.57 -7.43
N GLY A 122 3.81 -10.69 -7.62
CA GLY A 122 4.52 -11.41 -6.57
C GLY A 122 5.93 -10.87 -6.24
N GLY A 123 6.32 -9.74 -6.83
CA GLY A 123 7.69 -9.19 -6.73
C GLY A 123 7.97 -8.42 -5.43
N GLY A 124 9.27 -8.26 -5.11
CA GLY A 124 9.80 -7.53 -3.94
C GLY A 124 10.54 -8.46 -2.96
N GLN A 125 11.87 -8.34 -2.86
CA GLN A 125 12.73 -9.31 -2.14
C GLN A 125 13.25 -8.81 -0.77
N HIS A 126 12.48 -7.98 -0.06
CA HIS A 126 12.93 -7.38 1.19
C HIS A 126 11.89 -7.56 2.30
N ASP A 127 11.66 -8.81 2.73
CA ASP A 127 10.63 -9.16 3.72
C ASP A 127 10.68 -8.27 4.97
N ARG A 128 11.88 -8.00 5.51
CA ARG A 128 12.05 -7.09 6.65
C ARG A 128 11.58 -5.66 6.34
N HIS A 129 11.87 -5.13 5.15
CA HIS A 129 11.41 -3.80 4.76
C HIS A 129 9.89 -3.77 4.64
N ASN A 130 9.29 -4.80 4.03
CA ASN A 130 7.84 -4.90 3.88
C ASN A 130 7.14 -4.95 5.24
N LEU A 131 7.67 -5.74 6.18
CA LEU A 131 7.15 -5.84 7.54
C LEU A 131 7.23 -4.51 8.30
N LEU A 132 8.39 -3.85 8.27
CA LEU A 132 8.57 -2.55 8.94
C LEU A 132 7.77 -1.43 8.27
N SER A 133 7.64 -1.47 6.94
CA SER A 133 6.83 -0.51 6.17
C SER A 133 5.36 -0.63 6.55
N THR A 134 4.84 -1.86 6.58
CA THR A 134 3.46 -2.14 6.96
C THR A 134 3.20 -1.74 8.42
N GLU A 135 4.15 -2.00 9.33
CA GLU A 135 4.05 -1.60 10.73
C GLU A 135 3.99 -0.08 10.89
N LEU A 136 4.87 0.65 10.20
CA LEU A 136 4.85 2.12 10.19
C LEU A 136 3.50 2.65 9.71
N ALA A 137 2.99 2.10 8.61
CA ALA A 137 1.71 2.51 8.04
C ALA A 137 0.53 2.21 8.96
N LEU A 138 0.49 1.04 9.61
CA LEU A 138 -0.56 0.71 10.58
C LEU A 138 -0.56 1.68 11.76
N ARG A 139 0.62 1.97 12.34
CA ARG A 139 0.74 2.95 13.43
C ARG A 139 0.36 4.36 12.96
N ALA A 140 0.76 4.74 11.76
CA ALA A 140 0.40 6.03 11.19
C ALA A 140 -1.13 6.15 11.03
N ALA A 141 -1.76 5.11 10.51
CA ALA A 141 -3.21 5.02 10.31
C ALA A 141 -4.03 4.99 11.62
N GLU A 142 -3.42 4.51 12.71
CA GLU A 142 -4.07 4.42 14.02
C GLU A 142 -3.93 5.71 14.83
N TYR A 143 -2.74 6.32 14.81
CA TYR A 143 -2.38 7.39 15.76
C TYR A 143 -2.26 8.80 15.16
N LEU A 144 -2.17 8.94 13.83
CA LEU A 144 -1.91 10.23 13.20
C LEU A 144 -3.15 10.81 12.51
N PRO A 145 -3.29 12.15 12.47
CA PRO A 145 -4.36 12.83 11.74
C PRO A 145 -4.06 12.84 10.22
N ILE A 146 -4.08 11.67 9.59
CA ILE A 146 -3.76 11.46 8.17
C ILE A 146 -4.98 11.00 7.39
N GLY A 147 -4.99 11.27 6.08
CA GLY A 147 -6.08 10.88 5.19
C GLY A 147 -5.95 9.46 4.64
N ALA A 148 -4.73 8.96 4.42
CA ALA A 148 -4.51 7.62 3.90
C ALA A 148 -3.10 7.08 4.18
N VAL A 149 -2.97 5.76 4.13
CA VAL A 149 -1.69 5.05 3.98
C VAL A 149 -1.76 4.13 2.77
N LEU A 150 -0.67 4.09 1.99
CA LEU A 150 -0.57 3.36 0.74
C LEU A 150 0.68 2.47 0.74
N GLY A 151 0.53 1.21 0.33
CA GLY A 151 1.65 0.29 0.24
C GLY A 151 2.56 0.56 -0.96
N GLU A 152 3.64 -0.21 -1.06
CA GLU A 152 4.65 -0.13 -2.13
C GLU A 152 4.02 -0.13 -3.52
N LYS A 153 2.96 -0.92 -3.75
CA LYS A 153 2.29 -1.00 -5.06
C LYS A 153 1.81 0.36 -5.58
N PHE A 154 1.30 1.19 -4.68
CA PHE A 154 0.75 2.51 -5.00
C PHE A 154 1.74 3.65 -4.76
N SER A 155 2.99 3.32 -4.44
CA SER A 155 4.04 4.28 -4.11
C SER A 155 5.13 4.34 -5.20
N SER A 156 4.76 4.10 -6.46
CA SER A 156 5.68 4.19 -7.60
C SER A 156 5.99 5.64 -7.97
N VAL A 157 7.15 5.89 -8.58
CA VAL A 157 7.51 7.23 -9.10
C VAL A 157 6.49 7.72 -10.13
N ASP A 158 5.97 6.84 -10.97
CA ASP A 158 4.94 7.22 -11.95
C ASP A 158 3.62 7.65 -11.28
N LEU A 159 3.21 6.97 -10.21
CA LEU A 159 2.03 7.38 -9.44
C LEU A 159 2.25 8.67 -8.65
N LEU A 160 3.43 8.81 -8.02
CA LEU A 160 3.72 9.93 -7.13
C LEU A 160 4.12 11.21 -7.87
N ALA A 161 4.64 11.11 -9.09
CA ALA A 161 5.23 12.23 -9.82
C ALA A 161 5.01 12.21 -11.35
N GLY A 162 4.26 11.22 -11.85
CA GLY A 162 4.03 10.95 -13.26
C GLY A 162 2.56 10.93 -13.63
N SER A 163 2.12 9.81 -14.20
CA SER A 163 0.75 9.59 -14.67
C SER A 163 -0.29 9.81 -13.56
N GLY A 164 0.04 9.48 -12.31
CA GLY A 164 -0.85 9.71 -11.16
C GLY A 164 -1.10 11.20 -10.85
N LEU A 165 -0.30 12.11 -11.41
CA LEU A 165 -0.50 13.55 -11.37
C LEU A 165 -0.97 14.13 -12.72
N GLY A 166 -1.34 13.29 -13.69
CA GLY A 166 -1.64 13.71 -15.06
C GLY A 166 -0.41 14.23 -15.83
N LYS A 167 0.81 13.86 -15.40
CA LYS A 167 2.08 14.35 -15.95
C LYS A 167 2.87 13.23 -16.62
N LYS A 168 3.82 13.59 -17.47
CA LYS A 168 4.82 12.64 -18.02
C LYS A 168 6.11 12.72 -17.22
N VAL A 169 6.65 11.59 -16.78
CA VAL A 169 8.00 11.50 -16.20
C VAL A 169 9.01 11.39 -17.35
N LYS A 170 10.06 12.22 -17.32
CA LYS A 170 11.21 12.05 -18.22
C LYS A 170 11.99 10.84 -17.70
N ASN A 171 12.11 9.78 -18.51
CA ASN A 171 12.70 8.50 -18.13
C ASN A 171 11.92 7.79 -17.02
N PRO A 172 10.76 7.18 -17.33
CA PRO A 172 10.02 6.40 -16.34
C PRO A 172 10.93 5.29 -15.80
N ASP A 173 11.15 5.28 -14.48
CA ASP A 173 11.79 4.17 -13.79
C ASP A 173 10.78 3.43 -12.93
N ASN A 174 10.93 2.10 -12.82
CA ASN A 174 10.00 1.24 -12.07
C ASN A 174 10.19 1.34 -10.55
N ARG A 175 10.77 2.45 -10.06
CA ARG A 175 11.08 2.63 -8.65
C ARG A 175 9.81 2.87 -7.86
N ARG A 176 9.82 2.37 -6.63
CA ARG A 176 8.76 2.52 -5.66
C ARG A 176 9.38 2.89 -4.32
N ALA A 177 8.72 3.77 -3.57
CA ALA A 177 8.98 3.90 -2.15
C ALA A 177 8.39 2.68 -1.42
N ASP A 178 8.88 2.41 -0.21
CA ASP A 178 8.41 1.27 0.58
C ASP A 178 6.95 1.44 1.03
N GLY A 179 6.48 2.69 1.08
CA GLY A 179 5.08 3.08 1.23
C GLY A 179 4.90 4.60 1.21
N THR A 180 3.66 5.07 1.34
CA THR A 180 3.33 6.49 1.36
C THR A 180 2.28 6.78 2.43
N ILE A 181 2.53 7.82 3.24
CA ILE A 181 1.55 8.43 4.14
C ILE A 181 0.97 9.66 3.43
N VAL A 182 -0.35 9.83 3.45
CA VAL A 182 -1.00 11.01 2.86
C VAL A 182 -1.71 11.81 3.94
N ARG A 183 -1.33 13.08 4.08
CA ARG A 183 -2.00 14.04 4.96
C ARG A 183 -3.43 14.32 4.49
N THR A 184 -4.25 14.88 5.37
CA THR A 184 -5.63 15.28 5.07
C THR A 184 -5.70 16.36 3.97
N ASP A 185 -4.65 17.16 3.82
CA ASP A 185 -4.51 18.17 2.75
C ASP A 185 -4.02 17.58 1.40
N GLY A 186 -3.78 16.26 1.33
CA GLY A 186 -3.31 15.58 0.13
C GLY A 186 -1.78 15.60 -0.07
N MET A 187 -0.99 16.17 0.84
CA MET A 187 0.46 16.05 0.79
C MET A 187 0.89 14.59 1.01
N ARG A 188 1.76 14.08 0.15
CA ARG A 188 2.25 12.70 0.09
C ARG A 188 3.65 12.63 0.67
N ILE A 189 3.80 11.90 1.77
CA ILE A 189 5.08 11.59 2.42
C ILE A 189 5.45 10.17 2.04
N ALA A 190 6.23 10.01 0.97
CA ALA A 190 6.73 8.70 0.55
C ALA A 190 7.96 8.34 1.39
N TYR A 191 8.01 7.13 1.95
CA TYR A 191 9.07 6.75 2.87
C TYR A 191 9.88 5.55 2.38
N GLU A 192 11.15 5.53 2.77
CA GLU A 192 12.15 4.54 2.39
C GLU A 192 12.91 4.08 3.64
N LEU A 193 12.80 2.80 3.96
CA LEU A 193 13.56 2.19 5.04
C LEU A 193 15.00 1.96 4.58
N THR A 194 15.94 2.23 5.49
CA THR A 194 17.35 1.97 5.26
C THR A 194 18.00 1.38 6.51
N ALA A 195 18.64 0.22 6.34
CA ALA A 195 19.37 -0.43 7.43
C ALA A 195 20.86 -0.05 7.45
N THR A 196 21.41 0.42 6.32
CA THR A 196 22.85 0.67 6.15
C THR A 196 23.12 1.89 5.28
N ALA A 197 24.23 2.55 5.56
CA ALA A 197 24.73 3.62 4.73
C ALA A 197 25.56 3.06 3.56
N SER A 198 24.89 2.78 2.44
CA SER A 198 25.50 2.14 1.27
C SER A 198 25.52 3.06 0.05
N LYS A 199 26.23 2.65 -1.02
CA LYS A 199 26.14 3.33 -2.32
C LYS A 199 24.73 3.30 -2.91
N SER A 200 23.96 2.25 -2.60
CA SER A 200 22.55 2.13 -3.00
C SER A 200 21.72 3.24 -2.37
N LEU A 201 21.94 3.57 -1.09
CA LEU A 201 21.29 4.70 -0.43
C LEU A 201 21.59 6.02 -1.16
N GLU A 202 22.86 6.32 -1.46
CA GLU A 202 23.22 7.54 -2.21
C GLU A 202 22.49 7.62 -3.56
N ASN A 203 22.42 6.50 -4.28
CA ASN A 203 21.72 6.43 -5.55
C ASN A 203 20.21 6.66 -5.40
N LYS A 204 19.58 6.09 -4.37
CA LYS A 204 18.15 6.33 -4.05
C LYS A 204 17.92 7.82 -3.76
N VAL A 205 18.69 8.41 -2.85
CA VAL A 205 18.60 9.83 -2.47
C VAL A 205 18.79 10.73 -3.69
N ARG A 206 19.80 10.46 -4.51
CA ARG A 206 20.12 11.25 -5.72
C ARG A 206 18.95 11.27 -6.69
N ARG A 207 18.37 10.10 -6.95
CA ARG A 207 17.27 9.99 -7.88
C ARG A 207 15.98 10.62 -7.34
N TRP A 208 15.72 10.55 -6.04
CA TRP A 208 14.61 11.28 -5.42
C TRP A 208 14.86 12.79 -5.47
N ALA A 209 16.07 13.25 -5.17
CA ALA A 209 16.42 14.67 -5.26
C ALA A 209 16.26 15.22 -6.69
N GLN A 210 16.69 14.46 -7.70
CA GLN A 210 16.45 14.82 -9.10
C GLN A 210 14.96 14.96 -9.41
N LEU A 211 14.13 14.00 -9.00
CA LEU A 211 12.69 14.04 -9.22
C LEU A 211 12.05 15.26 -8.56
N LEU A 212 12.40 15.56 -7.30
CA LEU A 212 11.84 16.70 -6.56
C LEU A 212 12.26 18.03 -7.19
N SER A 213 13.50 18.14 -7.70
CA SER A 213 13.94 19.33 -8.45
C SER A 213 13.14 19.57 -9.74
N GLU A 214 12.55 18.53 -10.33
CA GLU A 214 11.71 18.61 -11.54
C GLU A 214 10.21 18.74 -11.22
N ARG A 215 9.83 18.63 -9.95
CA ARG A 215 8.44 18.51 -9.50
C ARG A 215 8.17 19.44 -8.32
N PRO A 216 7.70 20.68 -8.57
CA PRO A 216 7.37 21.63 -7.51
C PRO A 216 6.40 21.02 -6.49
N LEU A 217 6.57 21.36 -5.21
CA LEU A 217 5.74 20.83 -4.12
C LEU A 217 4.27 21.13 -4.37
N GLU A 218 3.91 22.37 -4.73
CA GLU A 218 2.53 22.80 -4.97
C GLU A 218 1.81 21.99 -6.07
N THR A 219 2.53 21.33 -6.98
CA THR A 219 1.94 20.55 -8.08
C THR A 219 2.20 19.03 -7.99
N SER A 220 2.82 18.57 -6.91
CA SER A 220 3.09 17.14 -6.66
C SER A 220 2.70 16.68 -5.26
N GLY A 221 2.71 17.60 -4.29
CA GLY A 221 2.53 17.32 -2.87
C GLY A 221 3.58 16.37 -2.29
N LEU A 222 4.68 16.09 -3.00
CA LEU A 222 5.57 14.97 -2.65
C LEU A 222 6.70 15.40 -1.70
N THR A 223 6.88 14.69 -0.60
CA THR A 223 8.07 14.73 0.26
C THR A 223 8.58 13.31 0.47
N ILE A 224 9.88 13.18 0.77
CA ILE A 224 10.54 11.88 0.91
C ILE A 224 11.12 11.77 2.31
N LEU A 225 10.90 10.63 2.96
CA LEU A 225 11.34 10.37 4.32
C LEU A 225 12.18 9.09 4.37
N PHE A 226 13.47 9.25 4.60
CA PHE A 226 14.35 8.10 4.85
C PHE A 226 14.32 7.71 6.32
N ILE A 227 14.03 6.45 6.60
CA ILE A 227 13.91 5.96 7.98
C ILE A 227 15.05 4.99 8.25
N ALA A 228 15.96 5.39 9.13
CA ALA A 228 17.05 4.56 9.58
C ALA A 228 16.53 3.46 10.52
N ALA A 229 16.52 2.22 10.04
CA ALA A 229 16.06 1.04 10.77
C ALA A 229 17.15 -0.05 10.75
N PRO A 230 18.25 0.11 11.51
CA PRO A 230 19.32 -0.89 11.57
C PRO A 230 18.84 -2.23 12.14
N HIS A 231 19.57 -3.32 11.86
CA HIS A 231 19.22 -4.65 12.36
C HIS A 231 19.26 -4.70 13.91
N PRO A 232 18.29 -5.34 14.58
CA PRO A 232 18.25 -5.41 16.06
C PRO A 232 19.49 -6.06 16.66
N ASP A 233 20.06 -7.08 16.00
CA ASP A 233 21.28 -7.78 16.44
C ASP A 233 22.56 -6.94 16.30
N ARG A 234 22.47 -5.72 15.75
CA ARG A 234 23.64 -4.87 15.61
C ARG A 234 23.95 -4.22 16.96
N PRO A 235 25.20 -4.29 17.45
CA PRO A 235 25.59 -3.68 18.72
C PRO A 235 25.28 -2.18 18.73
N LYS A 236 24.58 -1.70 19.78
CA LYS A 236 24.16 -0.30 19.96
C LYS A 236 25.31 0.63 20.40
N ASP A 237 26.44 0.06 20.78
CA ASP A 237 27.68 0.76 21.07
C ASP A 237 28.21 1.47 19.82
N ARG A 238 28.64 2.73 20.02
CA ARG A 238 28.76 3.82 19.03
C ARG A 238 29.51 3.51 17.72
N ALA A 239 30.28 2.43 17.64
CA ALA A 239 31.00 2.04 16.42
C ALA A 239 30.11 1.34 15.38
N GLY A 240 28.95 0.79 15.78
CA GLY A 240 28.06 0.00 14.92
C GLY A 240 26.87 0.76 14.32
N ASP A 241 26.56 1.96 14.82
CA ASP A 241 25.37 2.73 14.43
C ASP A 241 25.56 3.44 13.07
N PRO A 242 24.79 3.06 12.03
CA PRO A 242 24.94 3.64 10.70
C PRO A 242 24.36 5.05 10.59
N ARG A 243 23.66 5.58 11.60
CA ARG A 243 22.96 6.88 11.51
C ARG A 243 23.90 8.01 11.11
N HIS A 244 25.04 8.18 11.77
CA HIS A 244 25.98 9.25 11.42
C HIS A 244 26.41 9.19 9.95
N GLU A 245 26.67 7.98 9.46
CA GLU A 245 27.07 7.71 8.08
C GLU A 245 25.92 7.95 7.08
N ILE A 246 24.68 7.54 7.42
CA ILE A 246 23.47 7.83 6.65
C ILE A 246 23.31 9.34 6.48
N TYR A 247 23.35 10.09 7.58
CA TYR A 247 23.21 11.55 7.57
C TYR A 247 24.31 12.16 6.69
N ARG A 248 25.57 11.78 6.91
CA ARG A 248 26.70 12.29 6.11
C ARG A 248 26.53 12.05 4.60
N ARG A 249 26.10 10.85 4.19
CA ARG A 249 25.90 10.51 2.77
C ARG A 249 24.72 11.25 2.15
N VAL A 250 23.57 11.28 2.82
CA VAL A 250 22.39 12.04 2.37
C VAL A 250 22.76 13.53 2.22
N ALA A 251 23.40 14.11 3.25
CA ALA A 251 23.88 15.48 3.22
C ALA A 251 24.89 15.76 2.09
N SER A 252 25.67 14.76 1.66
CA SER A 252 26.60 14.89 0.55
C SER A 252 25.85 14.96 -0.77
N VAL A 253 24.90 14.05 -0.99
CA VAL A 253 24.09 14.02 -2.22
C VAL A 253 23.24 15.27 -2.36
N LEU A 254 22.61 15.73 -1.28
CA LEU A 254 21.75 16.93 -1.31
C LEU A 254 22.52 18.22 -1.67
N LYS A 255 23.84 18.28 -1.51
CA LYS A 255 24.65 19.42 -1.99
C LYS A 255 24.65 19.53 -3.51
N GLU A 256 24.44 18.42 -4.21
CA GLU A 256 24.49 18.35 -5.68
C GLU A 256 23.19 18.86 -6.33
N PHE A 257 22.13 19.06 -5.53
CA PHE A 257 20.84 19.58 -5.97
C PHE A 257 20.53 20.90 -5.26
N PRO A 258 21.21 22.01 -5.61
CA PRO A 258 21.02 23.29 -4.94
C PRO A 258 19.64 23.87 -5.22
N GLY A 259 18.93 24.28 -4.17
CA GLY A 259 17.77 25.16 -4.22
C GLY A 259 17.85 26.19 -3.10
N THR A 260 17.15 27.32 -3.21
CA THR A 260 17.11 28.38 -2.17
C THR A 260 15.74 28.54 -1.53
N SER A 261 14.71 27.88 -2.06
CA SER A 261 13.36 27.93 -1.55
C SER A 261 13.07 26.82 -0.54
N THR A 262 11.96 26.98 0.17
CA THR A 262 11.29 25.95 0.98
C THR A 262 10.94 24.68 0.19
N ASP A 263 11.02 24.72 -1.14
CA ASP A 263 10.75 23.62 -2.07
C ASP A 263 12.02 22.89 -2.55
N SER A 264 13.20 23.22 -2.01
CA SER A 264 14.44 22.51 -2.39
C SER A 264 14.41 21.02 -1.98
N PRO A 265 15.14 20.12 -2.66
CA PRO A 265 15.26 18.73 -2.23
C PRO A 265 15.73 18.56 -0.78
N ALA A 266 16.61 19.45 -0.29
CA ALA A 266 17.06 19.43 1.10
C ALA A 266 15.96 19.81 2.11
N ALA A 267 14.96 20.58 1.68
CA ALA A 267 13.78 20.91 2.47
C ALA A 267 12.67 19.85 2.35
N ARG A 268 12.74 18.92 1.38
CA ARG A 268 11.71 17.90 1.10
C ARG A 268 12.18 16.46 1.37
N ILE A 269 13.46 16.25 1.62
CA ILE A 269 14.06 14.96 1.99
C ILE A 269 14.43 15.01 3.47
N GLY A 270 13.65 14.32 4.29
CA GLY A 270 13.89 14.17 5.73
C GLY A 270 14.53 12.84 6.08
N ILE A 271 15.16 12.78 7.26
CA ILE A 271 15.67 11.53 7.86
C ILE A 271 15.09 11.37 9.26
N ALA A 272 14.48 10.24 9.54
CA ALA A 272 14.08 9.82 10.88
C ALA A 272 14.81 8.52 11.28
N ALA A 273 14.83 8.20 12.56
CA ALA A 273 15.33 6.92 13.05
C ALA A 273 14.19 6.11 13.67
N TRP A 274 14.14 4.81 13.35
CA TRP A 274 13.08 3.93 13.82
C TRP A 274 13.01 3.85 15.35
N ASP A 275 14.16 3.80 16.01
CA ASP A 275 14.29 3.74 17.46
C ASP A 275 13.99 5.07 18.17
N GLU A 276 14.00 6.19 17.44
CA GLU A 276 13.55 7.48 17.97
C GLU A 276 12.03 7.59 18.00
N TRP A 277 11.32 6.95 17.07
CA TRP A 277 9.85 6.87 17.05
C TRP A 277 9.30 5.71 17.89
N PHE A 278 10.02 4.58 17.91
CA PHE A 278 9.60 3.34 18.53
C PHE A 278 10.72 2.81 19.44
N PRO A 279 10.96 3.45 20.59
CA PRO A 279 12.12 3.18 21.45
C PRO A 279 12.12 1.78 22.07
N ALA A 280 10.93 1.24 22.34
CA ALA A 280 10.75 -0.11 22.85
C ALA A 280 9.45 -0.75 22.33
N ARG A 281 9.28 -2.03 22.67
CA ARG A 281 8.07 -2.78 22.36
C ARG A 281 6.87 -2.11 23.05
N HIS A 282 5.81 -1.86 22.30
CA HIS A 282 4.59 -1.18 22.78
C HIS A 282 4.79 0.28 23.22
N GLU A 283 5.91 0.90 22.84
CA GLU A 283 6.15 2.33 23.09
C GLU A 283 6.15 3.13 21.78
N LEU A 284 5.70 4.38 21.90
CA LEU A 284 5.63 5.38 20.85
C LEU A 284 6.18 6.69 21.41
N SER A 285 7.08 7.36 20.70
CA SER A 285 7.57 8.67 21.14
C SER A 285 6.69 9.81 20.65
N GLU A 286 6.78 10.96 21.31
CA GLU A 286 6.08 12.17 20.88
C GLU A 286 6.51 12.64 19.48
N ASP A 287 7.78 12.39 19.11
CA ASP A 287 8.31 12.70 17.77
C ASP A 287 7.53 11.97 16.66
N PHE A 288 6.90 10.82 16.94
CA PHE A 288 6.08 10.12 15.95
C PHE A 288 4.75 10.84 15.67
N PHE A 289 4.11 11.45 16.68
CA PHE A 289 2.80 12.12 16.51
C PHE A 289 2.85 13.29 15.52
N CYS A 290 4.04 13.85 15.28
CA CYS A 290 4.28 14.93 14.32
C CYS A 290 5.06 14.45 13.07
N LEU A 291 5.36 13.15 12.96
CA LEU A 291 6.33 12.59 12.00
C LEU A 291 7.63 13.39 11.96
N THR A 292 8.15 13.76 13.13
CA THR A 292 9.33 14.61 13.26
C THR A 292 10.53 13.97 12.56
N ALA A 293 11.16 14.72 11.68
CA ALA A 293 12.32 14.28 10.92
C ALA A 293 13.39 15.36 10.83
N ASN A 294 14.64 14.94 10.59
CA ASN A 294 15.78 15.82 10.41
C ASN A 294 15.96 16.22 8.94
N PHE A 295 16.01 17.52 8.67
CA PHE A 295 16.23 18.09 7.35
C PHE A 295 17.57 18.80 7.27
N ALA A 296 18.23 18.73 6.10
CA ALA A 296 19.53 19.34 5.92
C ALA A 296 19.40 20.85 5.66
N LEU A 297 20.02 21.65 6.51
CA LEU A 297 20.25 23.07 6.28
C LEU A 297 21.36 23.27 5.24
N LYS A 298 21.13 24.22 4.35
CA LYS A 298 22.09 24.63 3.33
C LYS A 298 23.21 25.43 3.98
N ASN A 299 24.44 25.25 3.49
CA ASN A 299 25.64 26.01 3.89
C ASN A 299 26.03 25.97 5.38
N VAL A 300 25.41 25.11 6.19
CA VAL A 300 25.81 24.89 7.59
C VAL A 300 26.67 23.62 7.66
N PRO A 301 27.95 23.70 8.09
CA PRO A 301 28.77 22.53 8.34
C PRO A 301 28.50 21.93 9.73
N GLY A 302 28.94 20.68 9.93
CA GLY A 302 28.95 20.05 11.25
C GLY A 302 27.56 19.68 11.80
N PRO A 303 27.44 19.50 13.13
CA PRO A 303 26.20 19.03 13.79
C PRO A 303 24.99 19.95 13.57
N GLY A 304 25.21 21.27 13.47
CA GLY A 304 24.14 22.24 13.20
C GLY A 304 23.56 22.16 11.78
N LYS A 305 24.05 21.25 10.94
CA LYS A 305 23.51 21.03 9.59
C LYS A 305 22.09 20.47 9.59
N TRP A 306 21.65 19.84 10.67
CA TRP A 306 20.36 19.17 10.71
C TRP A 306 19.40 19.92 11.61
N VAL A 307 18.18 20.13 11.12
CA VAL A 307 17.10 20.73 11.89
C VAL A 307 15.93 19.75 11.94
N LYS A 308 15.39 19.51 13.14
CA LYS A 308 14.15 18.77 13.31
C LYS A 308 12.98 19.61 12.81
N ARG A 309 12.05 19.01 12.08
CA ARG A 309 10.80 19.63 11.63
C ARG A 309 9.66 18.64 11.73
N SER A 310 8.48 19.14 12.08
CA SER A 310 7.22 18.39 11.98
C SER A 310 6.79 18.30 10.52
N LEU A 311 6.49 17.08 10.05
CA LEU A 311 5.93 16.85 8.72
C LEU A 311 4.41 17.00 8.68
N LEU A 312 3.74 17.07 9.85
CA LEU A 312 2.29 17.19 9.96
C LEU A 312 1.81 18.61 10.29
N ASP A 313 2.56 19.38 11.07
CA ASP A 313 2.10 20.68 11.59
C ASP A 313 2.86 21.87 11.00
N GLU A 314 4.19 21.79 10.92
CA GLU A 314 5.04 22.91 10.52
C GLU A 314 5.27 22.99 9.00
N TYR A 315 5.05 21.88 8.30
CA TYR A 315 5.28 21.79 6.87
C TYR A 315 4.05 22.26 6.08
N GLN A 316 3.97 23.57 5.83
CA GLN A 316 2.88 24.18 5.07
C GLN A 316 2.84 23.65 3.64
N PHE A 317 1.68 23.15 3.21
CA PHE A 317 1.41 22.72 1.86
C PHE A 317 0.14 23.40 1.35
N THR A 318 0.20 23.92 0.14
CA THR A 318 -0.94 24.44 -0.59
C THR A 318 -0.83 23.91 -2.01
N ALA A 319 -1.84 23.15 -2.42
CA ALA A 319 -1.91 22.66 -3.78
C ALA A 319 -2.15 23.82 -4.75
N TRP A 320 -1.55 23.72 -5.94
CA TRP A 320 -1.84 24.61 -7.05
C TRP A 320 -3.31 24.48 -7.46
N GLU A 321 -3.94 25.57 -7.91
CA GLU A 321 -5.39 25.65 -8.13
C GLU A 321 -5.97 24.52 -9.01
N THR A 322 -5.20 24.02 -9.97
CA THR A 322 -5.62 22.95 -10.88
C THR A 322 -5.20 21.55 -10.43
N PHE A 323 -4.57 21.42 -9.27
CA PHE A 323 -4.08 20.16 -8.72
C PHE A 323 -4.94 19.74 -7.53
N ASP A 324 -5.83 18.76 -7.75
CA ASP A 324 -6.56 18.12 -6.67
C ASP A 324 -5.63 17.16 -5.92
N ALA A 325 -4.97 17.69 -4.88
CA ALA A 325 -4.11 16.89 -4.03
C ALA A 325 -4.89 15.87 -3.19
N THR A 326 -6.16 16.17 -2.86
CA THR A 326 -7.03 15.40 -1.96
C THR A 326 -7.73 14.21 -2.61
N ALA A 327 -7.76 14.12 -3.94
CA ALA A 327 -8.33 12.98 -4.66
C ALA A 327 -7.85 11.61 -4.15
N VAL A 328 -6.58 11.52 -3.73
CA VAL A 328 -6.04 10.27 -3.15
C VAL A 328 -6.69 9.91 -1.80
N VAL A 329 -7.03 10.90 -0.97
CA VAL A 329 -7.76 10.71 0.30
C VAL A 329 -9.19 10.25 0.00
N ASP A 330 -9.80 10.81 -1.05
CA ASP A 330 -11.15 10.44 -1.48
C ASP A 330 -11.23 9.07 -2.16
N HIS A 331 -10.12 8.51 -2.63
CA HIS A 331 -10.13 7.22 -3.35
C HIS A 331 -9.38 6.09 -2.63
N ALA A 332 -8.45 6.38 -1.74
CA ALA A 332 -7.74 5.34 -0.96
C ALA A 332 -8.68 4.40 -0.19
N PRO A 333 -9.81 4.83 0.41
CA PRO A 333 -10.75 3.95 1.10
C PRO A 333 -11.34 2.82 0.24
N LEU A 334 -11.27 2.92 -1.09
CA LEU A 334 -11.75 1.93 -2.04
C LEU A 334 -10.80 0.74 -2.19
N LEU A 335 -9.52 0.96 -1.89
CA LEU A 335 -8.50 -0.06 -1.96
C LEU A 335 -8.70 -1.01 -0.79
N ALA A 336 -8.83 -2.30 -1.09
CA ALA A 336 -8.97 -3.35 -0.10
C ALA A 336 -7.71 -3.46 0.79
N ALA A 337 -6.58 -2.94 0.31
CA ALA A 337 -5.30 -2.79 1.00
C ALA A 337 -5.26 -1.70 2.09
N THR A 338 -6.24 -0.81 2.12
CA THR A 338 -6.37 0.25 3.13
C THR A 338 -6.78 -0.38 4.47
N PRO A 339 -6.24 0.08 5.63
CA PRO A 339 -6.66 -0.42 6.93
C PRO A 339 -8.18 -0.38 7.08
N HIS A 340 -8.78 -1.45 7.63
CA HIS A 340 -10.23 -1.62 7.59
C HIS A 340 -11.02 -0.49 8.27
N TRP A 341 -10.44 0.18 9.27
CA TRP A 341 -11.04 1.33 9.95
C TRP A 341 -10.94 2.63 9.13
N MET A 342 -10.02 2.72 8.17
CA MET A 342 -9.90 3.85 7.24
C MET A 342 -10.73 3.64 5.96
N ARG A 343 -11.33 2.46 5.77
CA ARG A 343 -12.28 2.24 4.69
C ARG A 343 -13.62 2.85 5.10
N ALA A 344 -14.02 3.92 4.42
CA ALA A 344 -15.30 4.58 4.61
C ALA A 344 -16.48 3.61 4.39
N GLU A 345 -17.63 3.95 4.98
CA GLU A 345 -18.91 3.29 4.69
C GLU A 345 -19.30 3.44 3.21
N ASP A 346 -20.23 2.57 2.79
CA ASP A 346 -20.63 2.24 1.41
C ASP A 346 -20.31 3.31 0.33
N ARG A 347 -19.29 3.02 -0.50
CA ARG A 347 -18.88 3.85 -1.65
C ARG A 347 -19.34 3.27 -2.99
N THR A 348 -20.47 2.59 -2.99
CA THR A 348 -21.20 2.20 -4.22
C THR A 348 -21.46 3.36 -5.17
N HIS A 349 -21.22 4.63 -4.88
CA HIS A 349 -21.27 5.69 -5.91
C HIS A 349 -20.24 5.50 -7.06
N LEU A 350 -19.14 4.78 -6.84
CA LEU A 350 -18.23 4.36 -7.94
C LEU A 350 -18.70 3.09 -8.66
N ILE A 351 -19.68 2.44 -8.08
CA ILE A 351 -20.40 1.33 -8.66
C ILE A 351 -21.85 1.78 -8.77
N PRO A 352 -22.21 2.68 -9.72
CA PRO A 352 -23.55 3.25 -9.80
C PRO A 352 -24.56 2.14 -9.55
N SER A 353 -25.65 2.38 -8.83
CA SER A 353 -26.61 1.31 -8.51
C SER A 353 -26.83 0.45 -9.76
N PRO A 354 -27.08 -0.87 -9.66
CA PRO A 354 -27.27 -1.71 -10.85
C PRO A 354 -28.17 -1.07 -11.93
N MET A 355 -29.11 -0.22 -11.50
CA MET A 355 -29.95 0.66 -12.30
C MET A 355 -29.21 1.85 -12.95
N GLU A 356 -28.45 2.63 -12.20
CA GLU A 356 -27.62 3.74 -12.74
C GLU A 356 -26.56 3.24 -13.73
N ARG A 357 -25.97 2.04 -13.51
CA ARG A 357 -25.03 1.41 -14.46
C ARG A 357 -25.67 1.07 -15.80
N SER A 358 -26.99 0.90 -15.82
CA SER A 358 -27.74 0.57 -17.03
C SER A 358 -28.14 1.80 -17.85
N GLY A 359 -28.01 3.02 -17.30
CA GLY A 359 -28.42 4.26 -17.97
C GLY A 359 -29.94 4.44 -18.13
N PHE A 360 -30.75 3.58 -17.50
CA PHE A 360 -32.22 3.67 -17.57
C PHE A 360 -32.80 4.24 -16.26
N PRO A 361 -33.74 5.20 -16.32
CA PRO A 361 -34.51 5.58 -15.15
C PRO A 361 -35.32 4.37 -14.66
N THR A 362 -35.44 4.21 -13.34
CA THR A 362 -36.16 3.11 -12.69
C THR A 362 -37.55 2.93 -13.29
N PRO A 363 -37.79 1.89 -14.11
CA PRO A 363 -39.12 1.65 -14.63
C PRO A 363 -39.92 1.07 -13.46
N VAL A 364 -40.90 1.82 -12.97
CA VAL A 364 -41.98 1.24 -12.17
C VAL A 364 -42.71 0.29 -13.12
N PRO A 365 -42.65 -1.05 -12.93
CA PRO A 365 -43.26 -1.95 -13.88
C PRO A 365 -44.77 -1.71 -13.86
N GLY A 366 -45.34 -1.35 -15.01
CA GLY A 366 -46.76 -1.62 -15.23
C GLY A 366 -46.99 -3.14 -15.10
N PRO A 367 -48.19 -3.58 -14.68
CA PRO A 367 -48.48 -4.99 -14.49
C PRO A 367 -48.13 -5.78 -15.77
N ALA A 368 -47.40 -6.89 -15.60
CA ALA A 368 -46.89 -7.68 -16.70
C ALA A 368 -48.03 -8.19 -17.60
N ARG A 369 -47.87 -8.00 -18.92
CA ARG A 369 -48.73 -8.53 -19.98
C ARG A 369 -48.02 -9.68 -20.71
N PRO A 370 -48.08 -10.90 -20.16
CA PRO A 370 -47.36 -12.08 -20.69
C PRO A 370 -47.79 -12.49 -22.10
N GLU A 371 -48.88 -11.94 -22.62
CA GLU A 371 -49.38 -12.19 -23.97
C GLU A 371 -48.52 -11.59 -25.11
N LEU A 372 -47.56 -10.69 -24.82
CA LEU A 372 -46.81 -9.94 -25.84
C LEU A 372 -45.34 -10.37 -26.05
N SER A 373 -44.76 -11.24 -25.22
CA SER A 373 -43.36 -11.65 -25.40
C SER A 373 -43.25 -12.90 -26.28
N ARG A 374 -42.97 -12.70 -27.57
CA ARG A 374 -42.48 -13.78 -28.45
C ARG A 374 -41.03 -13.51 -28.89
N ASN A 375 -40.17 -14.49 -28.58
CA ASN A 375 -38.90 -14.80 -29.23
C ASN A 375 -37.65 -13.94 -28.95
N ARG A 376 -37.46 -13.41 -27.74
CA ARG A 376 -36.11 -13.02 -27.30
C ARG A 376 -35.82 -13.44 -25.86
N PRO A 377 -34.79 -14.27 -25.62
CA PRO A 377 -34.28 -14.52 -24.27
C PRO A 377 -33.67 -13.24 -23.70
N LEU A 378 -33.95 -12.95 -22.43
CA LEU A 378 -33.29 -11.88 -21.68
C LEU A 378 -31.78 -12.15 -21.60
N GLY A 379 -30.93 -11.16 -21.92
CA GLY A 379 -29.49 -11.21 -21.62
C GLY A 379 -28.51 -11.38 -22.79
N HIS A 380 -28.96 -11.38 -24.05
CA HIS A 380 -28.05 -11.38 -25.20
C HIS A 380 -27.53 -9.97 -25.53
N GLY A 381 -26.21 -9.82 -25.65
CA GLY A 381 -25.49 -8.58 -25.97
C GLY A 381 -25.24 -8.35 -27.46
N THR A 382 -24.80 -7.14 -27.79
CA THR A 382 -24.49 -6.69 -29.17
C THR A 382 -23.08 -6.09 -29.22
N GLY A 383 -22.20 -6.66 -30.06
CA GLY A 383 -20.85 -6.13 -30.33
C GLY A 383 -19.77 -7.21 -30.49
N SER A 384 -18.61 -6.83 -31.03
CA SER A 384 -17.47 -7.73 -31.32
C SER A 384 -16.72 -8.26 -30.10
N ALA A 385 -17.06 -7.80 -28.89
CA ALA A 385 -16.51 -8.28 -27.62
C ALA A 385 -17.32 -9.43 -26.97
N GLY A 386 -18.44 -9.84 -27.58
CA GLY A 386 -19.36 -10.81 -26.98
C GLY A 386 -20.06 -10.27 -25.73
N ASP A 387 -20.86 -11.12 -25.09
CA ASP A 387 -21.60 -10.74 -23.88
C ASP A 387 -20.63 -10.50 -22.71
N ALA A 388 -20.72 -9.32 -22.08
CA ALA A 388 -20.15 -9.12 -20.76
C ALA A 388 -20.93 -10.00 -19.77
N ARG A 389 -20.50 -11.25 -19.62
CA ARG A 389 -21.13 -12.20 -18.72
C ARG A 389 -20.71 -11.89 -17.29
N LEU A 390 -21.65 -12.00 -16.35
CA LEU A 390 -21.33 -12.01 -14.93
C LEU A 390 -20.26 -13.08 -14.63
N PRO A 391 -19.38 -12.92 -13.62
CA PRO A 391 -18.54 -14.00 -13.13
C PRO A 391 -19.32 -15.29 -12.93
N SER A 392 -18.71 -16.47 -13.12
CA SER A 392 -19.39 -17.76 -13.06
C SER A 392 -20.20 -17.93 -11.78
N ARG A 393 -19.63 -17.50 -10.65
CA ARG A 393 -20.28 -17.49 -9.32
C ARG A 393 -21.55 -16.61 -9.20
N LEU A 394 -21.78 -15.67 -10.12
CA LEU A 394 -22.91 -14.74 -10.14
C LEU A 394 -23.94 -15.11 -11.21
N ARG A 395 -23.72 -16.19 -11.98
CA ARG A 395 -24.69 -16.73 -12.94
C ARG A 395 -25.63 -17.67 -12.19
N LEU A 396 -26.94 -17.45 -12.36
CA LEU A 396 -28.00 -18.29 -11.81
C LEU A 396 -28.17 -19.58 -12.60
#